data_AF-A0A9D8KTW7-F1
#
_entry.id   AF-A0A9D8KTW7-F1
#
_cell.length_a   1.000
_cell.length_b   1.000
_cell.length_c   1.000
_cell.angle_alpha   90.00
_cell.angle_beta   90.00
_cell.angle_gamma   90.00
#
_symmetry.space_group_name_H-M   'P 1'
#
loop_
_entity.id
_entity.type
_entity.pdbx_description
1 polymer ?
#
loop_
_entity_poly.entity_id
_entity_poly.type
_entity_poly.pdbx_seq_one_letter_code
_entity_poly.pdbx_strand_id
1 'polypeptide(L)'
;MILAARHLVDEAAATATRRAELTRQLAAAKSASADLARRRDAADAALADWQERWQQGLRSAGLAGDTDVGTLEGTLKLFDDIDDKRQAIRELRQARIAAMQKDLDDFRSECRRLADLLAPAMVGESPDETARRLNARLLQARDDAREAARLTGEIARAGEQIAEVAGAIDTARAAVDPLLRLARATSHADLHAAVTRSDTARALSLSAAAARRAAEEAGDGLPLAALAAAVDATDMTQVTVRLAEIARQLASERELQVTLAAELATAGTSLARIAGQDDAARAEAARQQALASMADAAERFIQVHTAGRLLRWAIDRYRETRQGPMLARAGEIFCRLTLGSFAKLTVDFEARPPLLEGLRADGRTVGIGGMSEGTRDQLYLALRLAALEMHISQACALPFIADDLFINYDDVRARAGIEAIADLSKTTQVIFLSHHPHLVPAVREVFGDAANVVMLGG
;
A
#
# COMPACT_ATOMS: atom_id res chain seq x y z
N MET A 1 25.06 -71.06 85.79
CA MET A 1 23.65 -70.66 86.03
C MET A 1 23.38 -69.17 85.87
N ILE A 2 24.25 -68.25 86.33
CA ILE A 2 23.98 -66.79 86.26
C ILE A 2 23.99 -66.22 84.83
N LEU A 3 24.82 -66.74 83.92
CA LEU A 3 24.89 -66.30 82.51
C LEU A 3 23.65 -66.66 81.67
N ALA A 4 23.08 -67.86 81.87
CA ALA A 4 21.87 -68.29 81.17
C ALA A 4 20.62 -67.52 81.62
N ALA A 5 20.57 -67.15 82.91
CA ALA A 5 19.50 -66.31 83.45
C ALA A 5 19.56 -64.87 82.91
N ARG A 6 20.76 -64.30 82.70
CA ARG A 6 20.93 -62.98 82.07
C ARG A 6 20.48 -62.98 80.60
N HIS A 7 20.84 -63.99 79.82
CA HIS A 7 20.43 -64.09 78.41
C HIS A 7 18.91 -64.15 78.24
N LEU A 8 18.21 -64.91 79.09
CA LEU A 8 16.74 -64.97 79.08
C LEU A 8 16.07 -63.65 79.49
N VAL A 9 16.69 -62.89 80.41
CA VAL A 9 16.20 -61.56 80.81
C VAL A 9 16.42 -60.54 79.68
N ASP A 10 17.56 -60.59 78.99
CA ASP A 10 17.87 -59.71 77.88
C ASP A 10 16.99 -60.02 76.64
N GLU A 11 16.72 -61.30 76.35
CA GLU A 11 15.75 -61.71 75.32
C GLU A 11 14.32 -61.28 75.67
N ALA A 12 13.90 -61.43 76.93
CA ALA A 12 12.59 -60.96 77.37
C ALA A 12 12.47 -59.43 77.26
N ALA A 13 13.53 -58.68 77.60
CA ALA A 13 13.59 -57.24 77.44
C ALA A 13 13.56 -56.79 75.97
N ALA A 14 14.30 -57.48 75.09
CA ALA A 14 14.28 -57.24 73.64
C ALA A 14 12.90 -57.52 73.04
N THR A 15 12.26 -58.61 73.45
CA THR A 15 10.91 -58.99 73.00
C THR A 15 9.85 -58.00 73.51
N ALA A 16 9.97 -57.52 74.76
CA ALA A 16 9.10 -56.49 75.32
C ALA A 16 9.27 -55.15 74.56
N THR A 17 10.50 -54.77 74.22
CA THR A 17 10.80 -53.56 73.43
C THR A 17 10.24 -53.67 72.02
N ARG A 18 10.40 -54.82 71.36
CA ARG A 18 9.83 -55.08 70.02
C ARG A 18 8.30 -55.06 70.04
N ARG A 19 7.67 -55.64 71.06
CA ARG A 19 6.21 -55.60 71.25
C ARG A 19 5.72 -54.18 71.49
N ALA A 20 6.43 -53.38 72.29
CA ALA A 20 6.09 -51.97 72.52
C ALA A 20 6.16 -51.15 71.23
N GLU A 21 7.20 -51.35 70.42
CA GLU A 21 7.35 -50.66 69.13
C GLU A 21 6.27 -51.07 68.11
N LEU A 22 5.97 -52.37 67.97
CA LEU A 22 4.88 -52.84 67.11
C LEU A 22 3.51 -52.33 67.58
N THR A 23 3.30 -52.20 68.89
CA THR A 23 2.05 -51.63 69.44
C THR A 23 1.94 -50.13 69.12
N ARG A 24 3.05 -49.40 69.17
CA ARG A 24 3.12 -47.98 68.78
C ARG A 24 2.87 -47.80 67.29
N GLN A 25 3.48 -48.64 66.44
CA GLN A 25 3.24 -48.63 64.99
C GLN A 25 1.80 -48.99 64.63
N LEU A 26 1.20 -49.98 65.31
CA LEU A 26 -0.21 -50.32 65.14
C LEU A 26 -1.13 -49.15 65.54
N ALA A 27 -0.83 -48.47 66.65
CA ALA A 27 -1.59 -47.29 67.07
C ALA A 27 -1.46 -46.13 66.08
N ALA A 28 -0.25 -45.86 65.58
CA ALA A 28 0.01 -44.86 64.54
C ALA A 28 -0.71 -45.19 63.22
N ALA A 29 -0.65 -46.44 62.77
CA ALA A 29 -1.34 -46.90 61.56
C ALA A 29 -2.87 -46.82 61.68
N LYS A 30 -3.44 -47.18 62.85
CA LYS A 30 -4.87 -47.01 63.13
C LYS A 30 -5.28 -45.54 63.12
N SER A 31 -4.48 -44.66 63.71
CA SER A 31 -4.73 -43.21 63.69
C SER A 31 -4.65 -42.65 62.27
N ALA A 32 -3.66 -43.07 61.47
CA ALA A 32 -3.51 -42.64 60.07
C ALA A 32 -4.66 -43.14 59.19
N SER A 33 -5.11 -44.39 59.38
CA SER A 33 -6.27 -44.94 58.68
C SER A 33 -7.56 -44.20 59.03
N ALA A 34 -7.76 -43.86 60.30
CA ALA A 34 -8.90 -43.04 60.72
C ALA A 34 -8.85 -41.63 60.12
N ASP A 35 -7.67 -41.02 60.01
CA ASP A 35 -7.52 -39.71 59.37
C ASP A 35 -7.82 -39.74 57.87
N LEU A 36 -7.31 -40.76 57.16
CA LEU A 36 -7.58 -40.96 55.74
C LEU A 36 -9.07 -41.23 55.48
N ALA A 37 -9.73 -42.01 56.34
CA ALA A 37 -11.18 -42.23 56.27
C ALA A 37 -11.95 -40.91 56.40
N ARG A 38 -11.61 -40.07 57.40
CA ARG A 38 -12.21 -38.75 57.55
C ARG A 38 -11.99 -37.84 56.34
N ARG A 39 -10.80 -37.86 55.74
CA ARG A 39 -10.49 -37.07 54.53
C ARG A 39 -11.28 -37.54 53.32
N ARG A 40 -11.42 -38.86 53.15
CA ARG A 40 -12.27 -39.44 52.10
C ARG A 40 -13.71 -39.01 52.30
N ASP A 41 -14.26 -39.18 53.49
CA ASP A 41 -15.66 -38.82 53.77
C ASP A 41 -15.90 -37.30 53.58
N ALA A 42 -14.91 -36.46 53.94
CA ALA A 42 -14.96 -35.02 53.67
C ALA A 42 -14.90 -34.68 52.17
N ALA A 43 -14.08 -35.39 51.39
CA ALA A 43 -14.00 -35.22 49.94
C ALA A 43 -15.29 -35.69 49.23
N ASP A 44 -15.87 -36.81 49.69
CA ASP A 44 -17.14 -37.34 49.18
C ASP A 44 -18.29 -36.36 49.48
N ALA A 45 -18.31 -35.78 50.68
CA ALA A 45 -19.28 -34.74 51.03
C ALA A 45 -19.10 -33.46 50.19
N ALA A 46 -17.86 -33.03 49.95
CA ALA A 46 -17.57 -31.86 49.11
C ALA A 46 -17.96 -32.10 47.64
N LEU A 47 -17.75 -33.32 47.13
CA LEU A 47 -18.17 -33.70 45.78
C LEU A 47 -19.69 -33.70 45.65
N ALA A 48 -20.41 -34.22 46.64
CA ALA A 48 -21.87 -34.21 46.66
C ALA A 48 -22.43 -32.78 46.69
N ASP A 49 -21.89 -31.89 47.53
CA ASP A 49 -22.29 -30.47 47.59
C ASP A 49 -21.98 -29.75 46.27
N TRP A 50 -20.83 -30.01 45.66
CA TRP A 50 -20.50 -29.47 44.34
C TRP A 50 -21.47 -29.96 43.25
N GLN A 51 -21.81 -31.25 43.23
CA GLN A 51 -22.77 -31.82 42.28
C GLN A 51 -24.16 -31.20 42.45
N GLU A 52 -24.62 -31.00 43.68
CA GLU A 52 -25.90 -30.34 43.94
C GLU A 52 -25.91 -28.89 43.43
N ARG A 53 -24.86 -28.12 43.73
CA ARG A 53 -24.70 -26.74 43.24
C ARG A 53 -24.61 -26.67 41.71
N TRP A 54 -23.92 -27.62 41.08
CA TRP A 54 -23.82 -27.74 39.64
C TRP A 54 -25.21 -27.97 39.01
N GLN A 55 -25.97 -28.93 39.53
CA GLN A 55 -27.33 -29.21 39.05
C GLN A 55 -28.27 -28.02 39.25
N GLN A 56 -28.15 -27.32 40.37
CA GLN A 56 -28.93 -26.10 40.63
C GLN A 56 -28.58 -24.99 39.63
N GLY A 57 -27.28 -24.81 39.34
CA GLY A 57 -26.79 -23.88 38.32
C GLY A 57 -27.37 -24.19 36.94
N LEU A 58 -27.31 -25.46 36.51
CA LEU A 58 -27.88 -25.90 35.23
C LEU A 58 -29.38 -25.61 35.13
N ARG A 59 -30.16 -25.93 36.19
CA ARG A 59 -31.60 -25.64 36.21
C ARG A 59 -31.90 -24.14 36.16
N SER A 60 -31.09 -23.31 36.83
CA SER A 60 -31.24 -21.85 36.79
C SER A 60 -30.96 -21.27 35.39
N ALA A 61 -30.09 -21.92 34.62
CA ALA A 61 -29.82 -21.61 33.23
C ALA A 61 -30.85 -22.23 32.25
N GLY A 62 -31.88 -22.93 32.75
CA GLY A 62 -32.91 -23.58 31.94
C GLY A 62 -32.46 -24.90 31.29
N LEU A 63 -31.35 -25.48 31.74
CA LEU A 63 -30.78 -26.72 31.24
C LEU A 63 -31.15 -27.91 32.14
N ALA A 64 -31.13 -29.12 31.57
CA ALA A 64 -31.37 -30.35 32.33
C ALA A 64 -30.23 -30.56 33.35
N GLY A 65 -30.56 -31.08 34.54
CA GLY A 65 -29.59 -31.21 35.63
C GLY A 65 -28.43 -32.18 35.37
N ASP A 66 -28.56 -33.02 34.35
CA ASP A 66 -27.58 -34.02 33.90
C ASP A 66 -26.82 -33.59 32.63
N THR A 67 -26.95 -32.33 32.21
CA THR A 67 -26.27 -31.81 31.02
C THR A 67 -24.74 -31.94 31.17
N ASP A 68 -24.09 -32.55 30.17
CA ASP A 68 -22.65 -32.68 30.13
C ASP A 68 -21.95 -31.34 29.83
N VAL A 69 -20.68 -31.24 30.18
CA VAL A 69 -19.89 -30.00 30.05
C VAL A 69 -19.78 -29.55 28.58
N GLY A 70 -19.69 -30.47 27.62
CA GLY A 70 -19.58 -30.12 26.20
C GLY A 70 -20.86 -29.51 25.66
N THR A 71 -22.02 -30.06 26.04
CA THR A 71 -23.33 -29.48 25.69
C THR A 71 -23.56 -28.11 26.35
N LEU A 72 -23.07 -27.92 27.58
CA LEU A 72 -23.10 -26.61 28.24
C LEU A 72 -22.24 -25.57 27.51
N GLU A 73 -21.00 -25.92 27.13
CA GLU A 73 -20.13 -25.03 26.35
C GLU A 73 -20.76 -24.65 25.00
N GLY A 74 -21.39 -25.60 24.31
CA GLY A 74 -22.14 -25.34 23.09
C GLY A 74 -23.33 -24.39 23.31
N THR A 75 -24.04 -24.54 24.43
CA THR A 75 -25.17 -23.67 24.78
C THR A 75 -24.70 -22.25 25.14
N LEU A 76 -23.61 -22.12 25.90
CA LEU A 76 -23.00 -20.83 26.23
C LEU A 76 -22.56 -20.09 24.97
N LYS A 77 -21.92 -20.80 24.03
CA LYS A 77 -21.57 -20.23 22.74
C LYS A 77 -22.80 -19.76 21.95
N LEU A 78 -23.91 -20.49 22.01
CA LEU A 78 -25.16 -20.05 21.38
C LEU A 78 -25.71 -18.78 22.04
N PHE A 79 -25.57 -18.62 23.36
CA PHE A 79 -25.96 -17.38 24.04
C PHE A 79 -25.08 -16.20 23.62
N ASP A 80 -23.77 -16.41 23.48
CA ASP A 80 -22.86 -15.39 22.94
C ASP A 80 -23.25 -15.00 21.51
N ASP A 81 -23.50 -15.98 20.64
CA ASP A 81 -23.96 -15.76 19.26
C ASP A 81 -25.30 -14.98 19.19
N ILE A 82 -26.21 -15.22 20.15
CA ILE A 82 -27.47 -14.48 20.25
C ILE A 82 -27.22 -13.03 20.67
N ASP A 83 -26.35 -12.80 21.65
CA ASP A 83 -26.06 -11.43 22.11
C ASP A 83 -25.37 -10.61 21.02
N ASP A 84 -24.40 -11.19 20.32
CA ASP A 84 -23.75 -10.60 19.15
C ASP A 84 -24.77 -10.21 18.07
N LYS A 85 -25.71 -11.11 17.74
CA LYS A 85 -26.77 -10.82 16.76
C LYS A 85 -27.72 -9.72 17.26
N ARG A 86 -28.05 -9.69 18.54
CA ARG A 86 -28.90 -8.62 19.12
C ARG A 86 -28.21 -7.27 19.04
N GLN A 87 -26.90 -7.23 19.30
CA GLN A 87 -26.11 -6.02 19.19
C GLN A 87 -26.05 -5.54 17.73
N ALA A 88 -25.77 -6.43 16.78
CA ALA A 88 -25.80 -6.11 15.35
C ALA A 88 -27.17 -5.57 14.89
N ILE A 89 -28.28 -6.12 15.39
CA ILE A 89 -29.63 -5.61 15.11
C ILE A 89 -29.83 -4.19 15.65
N ARG A 90 -29.35 -3.91 16.87
CA ARG A 90 -29.44 -2.57 17.47
C ARG A 90 -28.64 -1.55 16.66
N GLU A 91 -27.42 -1.90 16.29
CA GLU A 91 -26.54 -1.06 15.47
C GLU A 91 -27.16 -0.79 14.11
N LEU A 92 -27.69 -1.81 13.42
CA LEU A 92 -28.35 -1.62 12.12
C LEU A 92 -29.58 -0.71 12.23
N ARG A 93 -30.38 -0.83 13.30
CA ARG A 93 -31.54 0.03 13.54
C ARG A 93 -31.13 1.48 13.83
N GLN A 94 -30.17 1.68 14.73
CA GLN A 94 -29.77 3.02 15.17
C GLN A 94 -28.88 3.74 14.16
N ALA A 95 -27.84 3.07 13.67
CA ALA A 95 -26.86 3.71 12.78
C ALA A 95 -27.40 3.87 11.35
N ARG A 96 -28.19 2.91 10.86
CA ARG A 96 -28.57 2.87 9.44
C ARG A 96 -30.03 3.23 9.21
N ILE A 97 -30.98 2.56 9.87
CA ILE A 97 -32.41 2.81 9.62
C ILE A 97 -32.82 4.20 10.08
N ALA A 98 -32.42 4.61 11.30
CA ALA A 98 -32.76 5.94 11.80
C ALA A 98 -32.11 7.07 10.97
N ALA A 99 -30.87 6.87 10.50
CA ALA A 99 -30.21 7.81 9.60
C ALA A 99 -30.95 7.94 8.26
N MET A 100 -31.29 6.82 7.61
CA MET A 100 -32.06 6.85 6.35
C MET A 100 -33.45 7.48 6.53
N GLN A 101 -34.12 7.24 7.66
CA GLN A 101 -35.40 7.86 7.96
C GLN A 101 -35.26 9.38 8.13
N LYS A 102 -34.22 9.82 8.84
CA LYS A 102 -33.90 11.25 8.96
C LYS A 102 -33.64 11.89 7.60
N ASP A 103 -32.82 11.27 6.75
CA ASP A 103 -32.53 11.79 5.41
C ASP A 103 -33.80 11.92 4.54
N LEU A 104 -34.71 10.95 4.64
CA LEU A 104 -36.00 11.01 3.94
C LEU A 104 -36.90 12.12 4.46
N ASP A 105 -36.90 12.36 5.77
CA ASP A 105 -37.69 13.44 6.38
C ASP A 105 -37.10 14.82 6.08
N ASP A 106 -35.77 14.96 6.08
CA ASP A 106 -35.07 16.17 5.66
C ASP A 106 -35.38 16.46 4.18
N PHE A 107 -35.28 15.46 3.30
CA PHE A 107 -35.65 15.59 1.89
C PHE A 107 -37.11 16.00 1.67
N ARG A 108 -38.04 15.40 2.43
CA ARG A 108 -39.46 15.78 2.42
C ARG A 108 -39.67 17.23 2.84
N SER A 109 -39.00 17.66 3.90
CA SER A 109 -39.12 19.02 4.43
C SER A 109 -38.62 20.05 3.41
N GLU A 110 -37.49 19.77 2.76
CA GLU A 110 -36.89 20.66 1.77
C GLU A 110 -37.70 20.73 0.49
N CYS A 111 -38.24 19.61 0.01
CA CYS A 111 -39.15 19.59 -1.13
C CYS A 111 -40.41 20.43 -0.86
N ARG A 112 -41.02 20.30 0.33
CA ARG A 112 -42.17 21.12 0.73
C ARG A 112 -41.81 22.60 0.76
N ARG A 113 -40.69 22.95 1.41
CA ARG A 113 -40.21 24.33 1.50
C ARG A 113 -40.00 24.96 0.11
N LEU A 114 -39.40 24.21 -0.82
CA LEU A 114 -39.18 24.69 -2.19
C LEU A 114 -40.47 24.77 -3.01
N ALA A 115 -41.40 23.83 -2.81
CA ALA A 115 -42.73 23.89 -3.40
C ALA A 115 -43.49 25.13 -2.92
N ASP A 116 -43.53 25.39 -1.62
CA ASP A 116 -44.19 26.57 -1.03
C ASP A 116 -43.65 27.89 -1.61
N LEU A 117 -42.33 27.97 -1.83
CA LEU A 117 -41.67 29.20 -2.30
C LEU A 117 -41.81 29.43 -3.81
N LEU A 118 -41.67 28.38 -4.62
CA LEU A 118 -41.49 28.50 -6.09
C LEU A 118 -42.69 28.00 -6.89
N ALA A 119 -43.54 27.18 -6.26
CA ALA A 119 -44.61 26.46 -6.93
C ALA A 119 -45.74 26.05 -5.97
N PRO A 120 -46.52 27.00 -5.38
CA PRO A 120 -47.57 26.67 -4.41
C PRO A 120 -48.60 25.64 -4.90
N ALA A 121 -48.80 25.54 -6.21
CA ALA A 121 -49.66 24.54 -6.84
C ALA A 121 -49.15 23.09 -6.74
N MET A 122 -47.88 22.87 -6.36
CA MET A 122 -47.24 21.56 -6.20
C MET A 122 -47.23 21.09 -4.73
N VAL A 123 -47.76 21.90 -3.82
CA VAL A 123 -47.84 21.57 -2.39
C VAL A 123 -48.81 20.41 -2.19
N GLY A 124 -48.31 19.29 -1.65
CA GLY A 124 -49.09 18.07 -1.45
C GLY A 124 -48.73 16.92 -2.40
N GLU A 125 -47.91 17.17 -3.43
CA GLU A 125 -47.33 16.12 -4.27
C GLU A 125 -46.27 15.30 -3.50
N SER A 126 -45.88 14.15 -4.06
CA SER A 126 -44.77 13.40 -3.48
C SER A 126 -43.45 14.18 -3.62
N PRO A 127 -42.52 14.06 -2.66
CA PRO A 127 -41.25 14.79 -2.68
C PRO A 127 -40.43 14.54 -3.96
N ASP A 128 -40.45 13.32 -4.48
CA ASP A 128 -39.74 12.93 -5.69
C ASP A 128 -40.33 13.55 -6.96
N GLU A 129 -41.66 13.67 -7.05
CA GLU A 129 -42.36 14.37 -8.13
C GLU A 129 -42.03 15.87 -8.08
N THR A 130 -42.07 16.44 -6.87
CA THR A 130 -41.75 17.84 -6.58
C THR A 130 -40.33 18.18 -7.03
N ALA A 131 -39.34 17.39 -6.60
CA ALA A 131 -37.94 17.59 -6.96
C ALA A 131 -37.71 17.48 -8.47
N ARG A 132 -38.31 16.48 -9.14
CA ARG A 132 -38.19 16.29 -10.60
C ARG A 132 -38.75 17.47 -11.38
N ARG A 133 -39.95 17.93 -11.02
CA ARG A 133 -40.60 19.07 -11.70
C ARG A 133 -39.90 20.39 -11.43
N LEU A 134 -39.44 20.65 -10.20
CA LEU A 134 -38.65 21.84 -9.88
C LEU A 134 -37.32 21.85 -10.66
N ASN A 135 -36.66 20.69 -10.77
CA ASN A 135 -35.44 20.57 -11.58
C ASN A 135 -35.71 20.81 -13.07
N ALA A 136 -36.81 20.28 -13.62
CA ALA A 136 -37.21 20.55 -15.01
C ALA A 136 -37.48 22.05 -15.25
N ARG A 137 -38.17 22.72 -14.32
CA ARG A 137 -38.40 24.17 -14.38
C ARG A 137 -37.10 24.97 -14.28
N LEU A 138 -36.16 24.53 -13.44
CA LEU A 138 -34.84 25.17 -13.33
C LEU A 138 -34.05 25.04 -14.62
N LEU A 139 -34.04 23.85 -15.25
CA LEU A 139 -33.36 23.65 -16.52
C LEU A 139 -33.95 24.54 -17.62
N GLN A 140 -35.29 24.55 -17.75
CA GLN A 140 -35.96 25.43 -18.71
C GLN A 140 -35.63 26.91 -18.48
N ALA A 141 -35.70 27.38 -17.24
CA ALA A 141 -35.39 28.78 -16.92
C ALA A 141 -33.93 29.16 -17.23
N ARG A 142 -32.99 28.22 -17.10
CA ARG A 142 -31.58 28.44 -17.46
C ARG A 142 -31.39 28.51 -18.97
N ASP A 143 -32.10 27.69 -19.73
CA ASP A 143 -32.05 27.71 -21.19
C ASP A 143 -32.72 28.97 -21.74
N ASP A 144 -33.88 29.37 -21.20
CA ASP A 144 -34.55 30.63 -21.54
C ASP A 144 -33.64 31.85 -21.24
N ALA A 145 -32.94 31.85 -20.10
CA ALA A 145 -32.02 32.93 -19.74
C ALA A 145 -30.80 33.01 -20.67
N ARG A 146 -30.27 31.86 -21.11
CA ARG A 146 -29.18 31.81 -22.10
C ARG A 146 -29.62 32.35 -23.45
N GLU A 147 -30.82 31.96 -23.89
CA GLU A 147 -31.36 32.41 -25.17
C GLU A 147 -31.67 33.90 -25.17
N ALA A 148 -32.25 34.42 -24.07
CA ALA A 148 -32.46 35.86 -23.89
C ALA A 148 -31.13 36.64 -23.94
N ALA A 149 -30.07 36.14 -23.29
CA ALA A 149 -28.75 36.76 -23.34
C ALA A 149 -28.15 36.74 -24.75
N ARG A 150 -28.30 35.63 -25.49
CA ARG A 150 -27.86 35.51 -26.89
C ARG A 150 -28.56 36.54 -27.78
N LEU A 151 -29.89 36.58 -27.74
CA LEU A 151 -30.70 37.52 -28.53
C LEU A 151 -30.39 38.97 -28.17
N THR A 152 -30.19 39.28 -26.89
CA THR A 152 -29.79 40.63 -26.44
C THR A 152 -28.44 41.03 -27.04
N GLY A 153 -27.47 40.11 -27.09
CA GLY A 153 -26.18 40.34 -27.73
C GLY A 153 -26.28 40.55 -29.24
N GLU A 154 -27.19 39.83 -29.92
CA GLU A 154 -27.44 40.02 -31.36
C GLU A 154 -28.09 41.38 -31.66
N ILE A 155 -29.05 41.81 -30.84
CA ILE A 155 -29.67 43.14 -30.95
C ILE A 155 -28.62 44.23 -30.75
N ALA A 156 -27.73 44.09 -29.76
CA ALA A 156 -26.67 45.07 -29.50
C ALA A 156 -25.71 45.19 -30.70
N ARG A 157 -25.23 44.06 -31.24
CA ARG A 157 -24.34 44.05 -32.43
C ARG A 157 -25.02 44.65 -33.67
N ALA A 158 -26.28 44.31 -33.91
CA ALA A 158 -27.03 44.89 -35.02
C ALA A 158 -27.19 46.41 -34.83
N GLY A 159 -27.42 46.88 -33.60
CA GLY A 159 -27.46 48.30 -33.26
C GLY A 159 -26.14 49.03 -33.54
N GLU A 160 -25.01 48.43 -33.16
CA GLU A 160 -23.67 48.98 -33.46
C GLU A 160 -23.42 49.08 -34.97
N GLN A 161 -23.76 48.04 -35.73
CA GLN A 161 -23.63 48.05 -37.20
C GLN A 161 -24.50 49.12 -37.85
N ILE A 162 -25.73 49.31 -37.38
CA ILE A 162 -26.62 50.37 -37.87
C ILE A 162 -26.00 51.74 -37.58
N ALA A 163 -25.46 51.96 -36.38
CA ALA A 163 -24.82 53.21 -36.00
C ALA A 163 -23.56 53.50 -36.83
N GLU A 164 -22.74 52.49 -37.09
CA GLU A 164 -21.54 52.59 -37.94
C GLU A 164 -21.91 52.97 -39.38
N VAL A 165 -22.87 52.27 -39.98
CA VAL A 165 -23.33 52.56 -41.34
C VAL A 165 -23.97 53.95 -41.43
N ALA A 166 -24.76 54.35 -40.44
CA ALA A 166 -25.33 55.69 -40.37
C ALA A 166 -24.24 56.77 -40.30
N GLY A 167 -23.22 56.58 -39.46
CA GLY A 167 -22.07 57.48 -39.37
C GLY A 167 -21.26 57.57 -40.67
N ALA A 168 -21.09 56.44 -41.38
CA ALA A 168 -20.44 56.40 -42.69
C ALA A 168 -21.25 57.17 -43.74
N ILE A 169 -22.58 57.04 -43.75
CA ILE A 169 -23.46 57.79 -44.64
C ILE A 169 -23.36 59.29 -44.36
N ASP A 170 -23.40 59.71 -43.09
CA ASP A 170 -23.31 61.12 -42.72
C ASP A 170 -21.95 61.72 -43.08
N THR A 171 -20.87 60.97 -42.88
CA THR A 171 -19.52 61.38 -43.30
C THR A 171 -19.41 61.52 -44.82
N ALA A 172 -19.95 60.56 -45.57
CA ALA A 172 -19.97 60.60 -47.04
C ALA A 172 -20.78 61.80 -47.55
N ARG A 173 -21.95 62.08 -46.95
CA ARG A 173 -22.76 63.27 -47.27
C ARG A 173 -22.01 64.56 -46.97
N ALA A 174 -21.39 64.68 -45.80
CA ALA A 174 -20.61 65.85 -45.41
C ALA A 174 -19.40 66.10 -46.34
N ALA A 175 -18.82 65.06 -46.93
CA ALA A 175 -17.74 65.19 -47.92
C ALA A 175 -18.24 65.60 -49.31
N VAL A 176 -19.43 65.14 -49.73
CA VAL A 176 -19.98 65.39 -51.07
C VAL A 176 -20.69 66.75 -51.16
N ASP A 177 -21.37 67.19 -50.11
CA ASP A 177 -22.14 68.45 -50.11
C ASP A 177 -21.31 69.72 -50.46
N PRO A 178 -20.07 69.89 -49.95
CA PRO A 178 -19.20 70.98 -50.37
C PRO A 178 -18.80 70.89 -51.84
N LEU A 179 -18.56 69.68 -52.36
CA LEU A 179 -18.17 69.45 -53.75
C LEU A 179 -19.32 69.75 -54.72
N LEU A 180 -20.55 69.36 -54.37
CA LEU A 180 -21.76 69.73 -55.11
C LEU A 180 -21.92 71.25 -55.21
N ARG A 181 -21.70 71.97 -54.09
CA ARG A 181 -21.74 73.44 -54.06
C ARG A 181 -20.64 74.08 -54.93
N LEU A 182 -19.41 73.61 -54.82
CA LEU A 182 -18.27 74.14 -55.58
C LEU A 182 -18.44 73.92 -57.09
N ALA A 183 -18.90 72.73 -57.48
CA ALA A 183 -19.12 72.37 -58.89
C ALA A 183 -20.43 72.95 -59.47
N ARG A 184 -21.27 73.60 -58.65
CA ARG A 184 -22.64 74.02 -59.00
C ARG A 184 -23.48 72.88 -59.59
N ALA A 185 -23.26 71.67 -59.09
CA ALA A 185 -23.92 70.45 -59.54
C ALA A 185 -25.19 70.21 -58.71
N THR A 186 -26.30 69.91 -59.37
CA THR A 186 -27.60 69.61 -58.73
C THR A 186 -27.81 68.13 -58.44
N SER A 187 -26.97 67.26 -59.01
CA SER A 187 -27.01 65.81 -58.80
C SER A 187 -25.60 65.22 -58.72
N HIS A 188 -25.50 64.00 -58.15
CA HIS A 188 -24.24 63.25 -58.11
C HIS A 188 -23.69 62.94 -59.51
N ALA A 189 -24.57 62.78 -60.51
CA ALA A 189 -24.17 62.55 -61.90
C ALA A 189 -23.50 63.81 -62.50
N ASP A 190 -24.03 65.00 -62.19
CA ASP A 190 -23.47 66.28 -62.65
C ASP A 190 -22.09 66.54 -62.02
N LEU A 191 -21.93 66.18 -60.73
CA LEU A 191 -20.65 66.27 -60.03
C LEU A 191 -19.61 65.33 -60.65
N HIS A 192 -19.99 64.08 -60.94
CA HIS A 192 -19.09 63.12 -61.58
C HIS A 192 -18.61 63.63 -62.94
N ALA A 193 -19.50 64.18 -63.78
CA ALA A 193 -19.13 64.77 -65.07
C ALA A 193 -18.16 65.96 -64.92
N ALA A 194 -18.33 66.80 -63.90
CA ALA A 194 -17.43 67.91 -63.60
C ALA A 194 -16.05 67.43 -63.12
N VAL A 195 -16.00 66.40 -62.27
CA VAL A 195 -14.76 65.75 -61.80
C VAL A 195 -14.01 65.13 -62.98
N THR A 196 -14.68 64.39 -63.86
CA THR A 196 -14.05 63.77 -65.04
C THR A 196 -13.41 64.82 -65.97
N ARG A 197 -14.05 65.97 -66.18
CA ARG A 197 -13.45 67.08 -66.96
C ARG A 197 -12.23 67.69 -66.27
N SER A 198 -12.24 67.80 -64.94
CA SER A 198 -11.09 68.29 -64.18
C SER A 198 -9.93 67.28 -64.19
N ASP A 199 -10.22 65.99 -64.00
CA ASP A 199 -9.24 64.91 -64.02
C ASP A 199 -8.59 64.78 -65.39
N THR A 200 -9.35 64.85 -66.48
CA THR A 200 -8.79 64.80 -67.85
C THR A 200 -7.89 66.00 -68.14
N ALA A 201 -8.30 67.22 -67.75
CA ALA A 201 -7.45 68.40 -67.89
C ALA A 201 -6.16 68.31 -67.05
N ARG A 202 -6.26 67.79 -65.82
CA ARG A 202 -5.10 67.57 -64.94
C ARG A 202 -4.18 66.46 -65.45
N ALA A 203 -4.73 65.35 -65.94
CA ALA A 203 -3.97 64.24 -66.49
C ALA A 203 -3.21 64.65 -67.75
N LEU A 204 -3.83 65.41 -68.65
CA LEU A 204 -3.16 65.97 -69.83
C LEU A 204 -2.07 66.97 -69.43
N SER A 205 -2.33 67.83 -68.44
CA SER A 205 -1.35 68.81 -67.95
C SER A 205 -0.17 68.14 -67.24
N LEU A 206 -0.43 67.15 -66.40
CA LEU A 206 0.60 66.35 -65.72
C LEU A 206 1.37 65.49 -66.71
N SER A 207 0.71 64.87 -67.69
CA SER A 207 1.39 64.11 -68.75
C SER A 207 2.28 65.02 -69.60
N ALA A 208 1.84 66.24 -69.92
CA ALA A 208 2.65 67.21 -70.63
C ALA A 208 3.83 67.72 -69.78
N ALA A 209 3.60 67.97 -68.49
CA ALA A 209 4.63 68.40 -67.55
C ALA A 209 5.61 67.27 -67.20
N ALA A 210 5.16 66.02 -67.13
CA ALA A 210 5.95 64.82 -66.88
C ALA A 210 6.71 64.41 -68.14
N ALA A 211 6.14 64.52 -69.34
CA ALA A 211 6.90 64.32 -70.57
C ALA A 211 8.01 65.37 -70.71
N ARG A 212 7.73 66.62 -70.33
CA ARG A 212 8.72 67.71 -70.32
C ARG A 212 9.79 67.50 -69.25
N ARG A 213 9.39 67.18 -68.02
CA ARG A 213 10.33 66.84 -66.93
C ARG A 213 11.12 65.57 -67.19
N ALA A 214 10.52 64.52 -67.73
CA ALA A 214 11.24 63.29 -68.08
C ALA A 214 12.26 63.56 -69.19
N ALA A 215 11.94 64.41 -70.16
CA ALA A 215 12.91 64.84 -71.16
C ALA A 215 14.05 65.67 -70.54
N GLU A 216 13.73 66.57 -69.60
CA GLU A 216 14.72 67.38 -68.89
C GLU A 216 15.57 66.54 -67.91
N GLU A 217 14.96 65.67 -67.09
CA GLU A 217 15.61 64.76 -66.13
C GLU A 217 16.47 63.70 -66.82
N ALA A 218 15.98 63.07 -67.91
CA ALA A 218 16.79 62.15 -68.71
C ALA A 218 17.92 62.87 -69.47
N GLY A 219 17.86 64.20 -69.54
CA GLY A 219 18.88 65.09 -70.06
C GLY A 219 19.61 65.89 -68.97
N ASP A 220 19.77 65.32 -67.78
CA ASP A 220 20.52 65.91 -66.65
C ASP A 220 20.04 67.32 -66.21
N GLY A 221 18.75 67.61 -66.37
CA GLY A 221 18.10 68.86 -65.98
C GLY A 221 18.23 70.00 -67.00
N LEU A 222 18.73 69.73 -68.20
CA LEU A 222 18.83 70.74 -69.26
C LEU A 222 17.48 70.97 -69.96
N PRO A 223 17.10 72.22 -70.27
CA PRO A 223 15.88 72.50 -71.01
C PRO A 223 15.93 71.85 -72.39
N LEU A 224 14.77 71.42 -72.90
CA LEU A 224 14.65 70.62 -74.14
C LEU A 224 15.43 71.19 -75.35
N ALA A 225 15.53 72.52 -75.46
CA ALA A 225 16.29 73.19 -76.51
C ALA A 225 17.82 73.00 -76.37
N ALA A 226 18.34 72.96 -75.14
CA ALA A 226 19.75 72.70 -74.86
C ALA A 226 20.10 71.22 -75.09
N LEU A 227 19.16 70.30 -74.84
CA LEU A 227 19.34 68.88 -75.15
C LEU A 227 19.41 68.60 -76.64
N ALA A 228 18.55 69.26 -77.42
CA ALA A 228 18.63 69.19 -78.89
C ALA A 228 19.99 69.68 -79.41
N ALA A 229 20.52 70.78 -78.86
CA ALA A 229 21.84 71.29 -79.21
C ALA A 229 23.00 70.38 -78.77
N ALA A 230 22.87 69.71 -77.61
CA ALA A 230 23.87 68.77 -77.13
C ALA A 230 23.97 67.52 -78.01
N VAL A 231 22.85 67.03 -78.54
CA VAL A 231 22.81 65.91 -79.49
C VAL A 231 23.53 66.27 -80.80
N ASP A 232 23.34 67.49 -81.31
CA ASP A 232 24.02 67.95 -82.54
C ASP A 232 25.54 68.16 -82.36
N ALA A 233 25.99 68.49 -81.14
CA ALA A 233 27.39 68.77 -80.84
C ALA A 233 28.22 67.53 -80.44
N THR A 234 27.57 66.39 -80.21
CA THR A 234 28.21 65.19 -79.65
C THR A 234 28.46 64.13 -80.71
N ASP A 235 29.69 63.61 -80.78
CA ASP A 235 30.01 62.44 -81.59
C ASP A 235 29.43 61.17 -80.96
N MET A 236 28.29 60.73 -81.49
CA MET A 236 27.55 59.54 -81.04
C MET A 236 28.40 58.27 -81.03
N THR A 237 29.49 58.23 -81.81
CA THR A 237 30.43 57.11 -81.87
C THR A 237 31.28 56.98 -80.59
N GLN A 238 31.54 58.07 -79.87
CA GLN A 238 32.25 58.01 -78.57
C GLN A 238 31.32 57.64 -77.41
N VAL A 239 30.05 58.05 -77.49
CA VAL A 239 29.02 57.70 -76.50
C VAL A 239 28.80 56.20 -76.48
N THR A 240 28.71 55.55 -77.64
CA THR A 240 28.53 54.09 -77.74
C THR A 240 29.70 53.31 -77.14
N VAL A 241 30.95 53.79 -77.28
CA VAL A 241 32.12 53.17 -76.65
C VAL A 241 32.06 53.27 -75.12
N ARG A 242 31.73 54.45 -74.57
CA ARG A 242 31.56 54.61 -73.11
C ARG A 242 30.39 53.79 -72.55
N LEU A 243 29.28 53.71 -73.29
CA LEU A 243 28.12 52.92 -72.91
C LEU A 243 28.45 51.42 -72.88
N ALA A 244 29.26 50.93 -73.84
CA ALA A 244 29.77 49.56 -73.83
C ALA A 244 30.70 49.28 -72.64
N GLU A 245 31.55 50.24 -72.25
CA GLU A 245 32.42 50.10 -71.08
C GLU A 245 31.63 50.06 -69.77
N ILE A 246 30.66 50.95 -69.59
CA ILE A 246 29.77 50.97 -68.42
C ILE A 246 28.90 49.70 -68.39
N ALA A 247 28.39 49.24 -69.53
CA ALA A 247 27.62 48.00 -69.60
C ALA A 247 28.46 46.79 -69.16
N ARG A 248 29.76 46.76 -69.50
CA ARG A 248 30.70 45.72 -69.05
C ARG A 248 30.92 45.78 -67.53
N GLN A 249 31.08 46.98 -66.96
CA GLN A 249 31.21 47.17 -65.51
C GLN A 249 29.92 46.76 -64.76
N LEU A 250 28.76 47.10 -65.30
CA LEU A 250 27.46 46.72 -64.73
C LEU A 250 27.25 45.21 -64.78
N ALA A 251 27.71 44.55 -65.85
CA ALA A 251 27.67 43.10 -65.96
C ALA A 251 28.52 42.42 -64.88
N SER A 252 29.76 42.90 -64.65
CA SER A 252 30.61 42.36 -63.59
C SER A 252 30.04 42.57 -62.19
N GLU A 253 29.42 43.72 -61.92
CA GLU A 253 28.80 43.99 -60.61
C GLU A 253 27.56 43.11 -60.36
N ARG A 254 26.78 42.86 -61.41
CA ARG A 254 25.63 41.95 -61.34
C ARG A 254 26.06 40.51 -61.10
N GLU A 255 27.15 40.07 -61.72
CA GLU A 255 27.70 38.73 -61.48
C GLU A 255 28.15 38.58 -60.02
N LEU A 256 28.84 39.59 -59.47
CA LEU A 256 29.20 39.64 -58.06
C LEU A 256 27.96 39.60 -57.14
N GLN A 257 26.90 40.34 -57.49
CA GLN A 257 25.65 40.35 -56.72
C GLN A 257 24.98 38.96 -56.71
N VAL A 258 25.00 38.23 -57.83
CA VAL A 258 24.48 36.86 -57.91
C VAL A 258 25.29 35.92 -57.02
N THR A 259 26.63 36.02 -57.03
CA THR A 259 27.49 35.22 -56.16
C THR A 259 27.21 35.49 -54.68
N LEU A 260 27.15 36.76 -54.27
CA LEU A 260 26.88 37.14 -52.88
C LEU A 260 25.47 36.71 -52.43
N ALA A 261 24.47 36.78 -53.31
CA ALA A 261 23.13 36.29 -53.01
C ALA A 261 23.10 34.76 -52.79
N ALA A 262 23.87 34.00 -53.58
CA ALA A 262 24.01 32.56 -53.40
C ALA A 262 24.74 32.20 -52.09
N GLU A 263 25.79 32.94 -51.72
CA GLU A 263 26.47 32.79 -50.44
C GLU A 263 25.53 33.09 -49.26
N LEU A 264 24.75 34.17 -49.35
CA LEU A 264 23.78 34.55 -48.32
C LEU A 264 22.67 33.50 -48.17
N ALA A 265 22.19 32.93 -49.28
CA ALA A 265 21.22 31.83 -49.25
C ALA A 265 21.81 30.58 -48.58
N THR A 266 23.06 30.23 -48.89
CA THR A 266 23.76 29.07 -48.31
C THR A 266 24.00 29.24 -46.80
N ALA A 267 24.42 30.44 -46.38
CA ALA A 267 24.57 30.81 -44.98
C ALA A 267 23.21 30.80 -44.24
N GLY A 268 22.16 31.32 -44.86
CA GLY A 268 20.79 31.30 -44.32
C GLY A 268 20.26 29.87 -44.12
N THR A 269 20.51 28.98 -45.07
CA THR A 269 20.11 27.56 -44.97
C THR A 269 20.88 26.85 -43.84
N SER A 270 22.17 27.16 -43.70
CA SER A 270 23.01 26.62 -42.62
C SER A 270 22.55 27.11 -41.25
N LEU A 271 22.17 28.38 -41.12
CA LEU A 271 21.60 28.95 -39.90
C LEU A 271 20.24 28.32 -39.57
N ALA A 272 19.36 28.16 -40.56
CA ALA A 272 18.06 27.52 -40.39
C ALA A 272 18.18 26.06 -39.92
N ARG A 273 19.20 25.32 -40.38
CA ARG A 273 19.48 23.96 -39.88
C ARG A 273 19.87 23.94 -38.41
N ILE A 274 20.56 24.98 -37.93
CA ILE A 274 20.98 25.11 -36.52
C ILE A 274 19.82 25.60 -35.63
N ALA A 275 19.02 26.56 -36.12
CA ALA A 275 17.97 27.21 -35.33
C ALA A 275 16.58 26.57 -35.46
N GLY A 276 16.32 25.79 -36.52
CA GLY A 276 15.00 25.31 -36.90
C GLY A 276 14.75 23.82 -36.73
N GLN A 277 15.68 23.07 -36.13
CA GLN A 277 15.44 21.66 -35.80
C GLN A 277 15.17 21.53 -34.30
N ASP A 278 14.04 20.90 -33.96
CA ASP A 278 13.64 20.51 -32.61
C ASP A 278 14.65 19.56 -31.92
N ASP A 279 15.84 19.36 -32.48
CA ASP A 279 16.86 18.44 -31.96
C ASP A 279 17.34 18.85 -30.57
N ALA A 280 17.50 20.15 -30.31
CA ALA A 280 17.84 20.65 -28.98
C ALA A 280 16.70 20.41 -27.98
N ALA A 281 15.46 20.68 -28.38
CA ALA A 281 14.27 20.44 -27.56
C ALA A 281 14.04 18.95 -27.32
N ARG A 282 14.25 18.10 -28.33
CA ARG A 282 14.17 16.63 -28.25
C ARG A 282 15.27 16.05 -27.38
N ALA A 283 16.50 16.55 -27.48
CA ALA A 283 17.61 16.15 -26.63
C ALA A 283 17.34 16.52 -25.16
N GLU A 284 16.81 17.73 -24.91
CA GLU A 284 16.43 18.15 -23.55
C GLU A 284 15.26 17.32 -23.01
N ALA A 285 14.23 17.04 -23.81
CA ALA A 285 13.13 16.16 -23.43
C ALA A 285 13.61 14.74 -23.11
N ALA A 286 14.51 14.17 -23.93
CA ALA A 286 15.10 12.86 -23.69
C ALA A 286 15.94 12.84 -22.40
N ARG A 287 16.69 13.92 -22.11
CA ARG A 287 17.46 14.07 -20.87
C ARG A 287 16.54 14.09 -19.65
N GLN A 288 15.43 14.84 -19.71
CA GLN A 288 14.45 14.90 -18.62
C GLN A 288 13.76 13.55 -18.39
N GLN A 289 13.40 12.85 -19.47
CA GLN A 289 12.82 11.51 -19.37
C GLN A 289 13.79 10.50 -18.72
N ALA A 290 15.08 10.57 -19.09
CA ALA A 290 16.11 9.72 -18.50
C ALA A 290 16.29 10.01 -17.00
N LEU A 291 16.32 11.29 -16.60
CA LEU A 291 16.41 11.67 -15.19
C LEU A 291 15.21 11.21 -14.37
N ALA A 292 13.99 11.35 -14.89
CA ALA A 292 12.78 10.85 -14.23
C ALA A 292 12.83 9.34 -14.03
N SER A 293 13.22 8.60 -15.08
CA SER A 293 13.36 7.14 -15.03
C SER A 293 14.42 6.69 -14.01
N MET A 294 15.53 7.43 -13.90
CA MET A 294 16.57 7.18 -12.90
C MET A 294 16.07 7.42 -11.47
N ALA A 295 15.30 8.48 -11.25
CA ALA A 295 14.74 8.79 -9.94
C ALA A 295 13.79 7.67 -9.46
N ASP A 296 12.86 7.24 -10.32
CA ASP A 296 11.92 6.15 -10.03
C ASP A 296 12.66 4.84 -9.72
N ALA A 297 13.68 4.51 -10.53
CA ALA A 297 14.48 3.30 -10.33
C ALA A 297 15.28 3.35 -9.02
N ALA A 298 15.84 4.51 -8.67
CA ALA A 298 16.57 4.71 -7.43
C ALA A 298 15.67 4.59 -6.20
N GLU A 299 14.48 5.20 -6.23
CA GLU A 299 13.49 5.09 -5.15
C GLU A 299 13.06 3.64 -4.95
N ARG A 300 12.72 2.94 -6.04
CA ARG A 300 12.33 1.53 -6.00
C ARG A 300 13.46 0.65 -5.44
N PHE A 301 14.69 0.89 -5.86
CA PHE A 301 15.86 0.17 -5.36
C PHE A 301 16.04 0.39 -3.86
N ILE A 302 16.01 1.63 -3.38
CA ILE A 302 16.16 1.95 -1.96
C ILE A 302 15.06 1.26 -1.15
N GLN A 303 13.81 1.33 -1.60
CA GLN A 303 12.68 0.71 -0.92
C GLN A 303 12.85 -0.81 -0.79
N VAL A 304 13.11 -1.50 -1.91
CA VAL A 304 13.22 -2.97 -1.93
C VAL A 304 14.48 -3.45 -1.21
N HIS A 305 15.61 -2.78 -1.42
CA HIS A 305 16.87 -3.13 -0.78
C HIS A 305 16.79 -2.94 0.73
N THR A 306 16.22 -1.82 1.19
CA THR A 306 16.03 -1.55 2.63
C THR A 306 15.06 -2.54 3.25
N ALA A 307 13.92 -2.81 2.61
CA ALA A 307 12.97 -3.82 3.08
C ALA A 307 13.63 -5.21 3.20
N GLY A 308 14.41 -5.61 2.18
CA GLY A 308 15.15 -6.87 2.20
C GLY A 308 16.20 -6.94 3.31
N ARG A 309 16.89 -5.82 3.58
CA ARG A 309 17.89 -5.73 4.66
C ARG A 309 17.24 -5.77 6.04
N LEU A 310 16.13 -5.07 6.24
CA LEU A 310 15.36 -5.09 7.48
C LEU A 310 14.77 -6.48 7.76
N LEU A 311 14.25 -7.16 6.74
CA LEU A 311 13.74 -8.52 6.88
C LEU A 311 14.85 -9.49 7.30
N ARG A 312 16.02 -9.44 6.65
CA ARG A 312 17.18 -10.26 7.07
C ARG A 312 17.56 -9.98 8.51
N TRP A 313 17.69 -8.70 8.88
CA TRP A 313 18.00 -8.30 10.25
C TRP A 313 16.95 -8.80 11.26
N ALA A 314 15.66 -8.72 10.95
CA ALA A 314 14.59 -9.23 11.82
C ALA A 314 14.65 -10.76 11.97
N ILE A 315 14.94 -11.49 10.89
CA ILE A 315 15.14 -12.95 10.92
C ILE A 315 16.34 -13.30 11.79
N ASP A 316 17.48 -12.63 11.59
CA ASP A 316 18.71 -12.90 12.35
C ASP A 316 18.51 -12.58 13.84
N ARG A 317 17.86 -11.46 14.17
CA ARG A 317 17.51 -11.10 15.54
C ARG A 317 16.55 -12.11 16.19
N TYR A 318 15.57 -12.63 15.45
CA TYR A 318 14.67 -13.68 15.95
C TYR A 318 15.45 -14.98 16.23
N ARG A 319 16.39 -15.35 15.35
CA ARG A 319 17.26 -16.51 15.53
C ARG A 319 18.11 -16.39 16.79
N GLU A 320 18.79 -15.27 16.96
CA GLU A 320 19.63 -14.98 18.14
C GLU A 320 18.81 -15.01 19.43
N THR A 321 17.62 -14.40 19.43
CA THR A 321 16.83 -14.23 20.66
C THR A 321 16.03 -15.49 21.05
N ARG A 322 15.57 -16.29 20.07
CA ARG A 322 14.68 -17.45 20.35
C ARG A 322 15.25 -18.80 19.95
N GLN A 323 15.87 -18.94 18.78
CA GLN A 323 16.40 -20.23 18.33
C GLN A 323 17.72 -20.58 19.03
N GLY A 324 18.59 -19.60 19.30
CA GLY A 324 19.86 -19.80 20.00
C GLY A 324 19.69 -20.47 21.36
N PRO A 325 18.90 -19.89 22.30
CA PRO A 325 18.65 -20.50 23.61
C PRO A 325 17.98 -21.88 23.52
N MET A 326 17.03 -22.06 22.59
CA MET A 326 16.36 -23.35 22.38
C MET A 326 17.33 -24.44 21.93
N LEU A 327 18.16 -24.15 20.91
CA LEU A 327 19.12 -25.10 20.36
C LEU A 327 20.27 -25.38 21.33
N ALA A 328 20.71 -24.37 22.09
CA ALA A 328 21.68 -24.57 23.16
C ALA A 328 21.13 -25.56 24.20
N ARG A 329 19.89 -25.33 24.67
CA ARG A 329 19.25 -26.22 25.64
C ARG A 329 18.99 -27.61 25.09
N ALA A 330 18.49 -27.72 23.85
CA ALA A 330 18.33 -28.99 23.17
C ALA A 330 19.68 -29.71 23.02
N GLY A 331 20.77 -28.99 22.78
CA GLY A 331 22.13 -29.54 22.72
C GLY A 331 22.59 -30.12 24.04
N GLU A 332 22.32 -29.45 25.16
CA GLU A 332 22.62 -29.98 26.51
C GLU A 332 21.85 -31.27 26.80
N ILE A 333 20.55 -31.28 26.50
CA ILE A 333 19.70 -32.47 26.68
C ILE A 333 20.18 -33.60 25.77
N PHE A 334 20.44 -33.30 24.50
CA PHE A 334 20.91 -34.27 23.51
C PHE A 334 22.28 -34.87 23.88
N CYS A 335 23.20 -34.06 24.41
CA CYS A 335 24.48 -34.53 24.94
C CYS A 335 24.27 -35.54 26.07
N ARG A 336 23.35 -35.26 27.01
CA ARG A 336 23.00 -36.20 28.08
C ARG A 336 22.35 -37.48 27.56
N LEU A 337 21.35 -37.37 26.69
CA LEU A 337 20.64 -38.52 26.11
C LEU A 337 21.60 -39.45 25.33
N THR A 338 22.60 -38.86 24.67
CA THR A 338 23.61 -39.60 23.90
C THR A 338 24.85 -39.97 24.70
N LEU A 339 24.82 -39.77 26.03
CA LEU A 339 25.93 -40.08 26.95
C LEU A 339 27.26 -39.41 26.53
N GLY A 340 27.18 -38.21 25.98
CA GLY A 340 28.32 -37.42 25.51
C GLY A 340 28.82 -37.75 24.11
N SER A 341 28.14 -38.65 23.36
CA SER A 341 28.52 -38.97 21.98
C SER A 341 28.43 -37.75 21.06
N PHE A 342 27.46 -36.87 21.32
CA PHE A 342 27.33 -35.56 20.68
C PHE A 342 27.48 -34.45 21.71
N ALA A 343 28.44 -33.56 21.50
CA ALA A 343 28.75 -32.49 22.43
C ALA A 343 27.76 -31.32 22.31
N LYS A 344 27.34 -30.97 21.09
CA LYS A 344 26.45 -29.83 20.81
C LYS A 344 25.58 -30.06 19.58
N LEU A 345 24.55 -29.24 19.43
CA LEU A 345 23.78 -29.10 18.19
C LEU A 345 24.19 -27.80 17.48
N THR A 346 24.39 -27.88 16.17
CA THR A 346 24.74 -26.76 15.30
C THR A 346 23.82 -26.74 14.09
N VAL A 347 23.64 -25.57 13.48
CA VAL A 347 22.87 -25.43 12.25
C VAL A 347 23.81 -24.92 11.17
N ASP A 348 23.87 -25.65 10.06
CA ASP A 348 24.47 -25.15 8.83
C ASP A 348 23.48 -24.19 8.16
N PHE A 349 23.80 -22.90 8.22
CA PHE A 349 23.01 -21.83 7.62
C PHE A 349 23.40 -21.53 6.17
N GLU A 350 24.50 -22.10 5.67
CA GLU A 350 24.90 -21.97 4.27
C GLU A 350 24.11 -22.94 3.38
N ALA A 351 23.70 -24.08 3.93
CA ALA A 351 22.76 -25.01 3.29
C ALA A 351 21.37 -24.40 3.03
N ARG A 352 20.75 -24.78 1.89
CA ARG A 352 19.38 -24.36 1.52
C ARG A 352 18.49 -25.59 1.24
N PRO A 353 17.54 -25.93 2.14
CA PRO A 353 17.23 -25.27 3.42
C PRO A 353 18.32 -25.48 4.49
N PRO A 354 18.36 -24.67 5.57
CA PRO A 354 19.31 -24.85 6.68
C PRO A 354 19.20 -26.25 7.29
N LEU A 355 20.34 -26.86 7.61
CA LEU A 355 20.43 -28.23 8.11
C LEU A 355 20.88 -28.26 9.57
N LEU A 356 20.16 -29.04 10.40
CA LEU A 356 20.56 -29.29 11.78
C LEU A 356 21.58 -30.45 11.83
N GLU A 357 22.64 -30.26 12.58
CA GLU A 357 23.75 -31.20 12.70
C GLU A 357 24.13 -31.42 14.17
N GLY A 358 24.57 -32.63 14.48
CA GLY A 358 25.19 -32.95 15.76
C GLY A 358 26.71 -32.80 15.66
N LEU A 359 27.30 -32.00 16.55
CA LEU A 359 28.74 -31.85 16.69
C LEU A 359 29.27 -32.87 17.71
N ARG A 360 30.20 -33.72 17.29
CA ARG A 360 30.89 -34.68 18.17
C ARG A 360 32.05 -34.02 18.92
N ALA A 361 32.54 -34.67 19.97
CA ALA A 361 33.66 -34.19 20.77
C ALA A 361 34.98 -34.06 19.98
N ASP A 362 35.12 -34.81 18.88
CA ASP A 362 36.27 -34.74 17.95
C ASP A 362 36.16 -33.61 16.91
N GLY A 363 35.11 -32.79 16.98
CA GLY A 363 34.86 -31.67 16.08
C GLY A 363 34.17 -32.05 14.77
N ARG A 364 33.84 -33.32 14.54
CA ARG A 364 33.11 -33.74 13.35
C ARG A 364 31.61 -33.42 13.47
N THR A 365 31.02 -32.91 12.40
CA THR A 365 29.57 -32.73 12.30
C THR A 365 28.92 -33.94 11.63
N VAL A 366 27.74 -34.31 12.11
CA VAL A 366 26.92 -35.39 11.56
C VAL A 366 25.52 -34.84 11.32
N GLY A 367 25.11 -34.76 10.06
CA GLY A 367 23.73 -34.44 9.70
C GLY A 367 22.75 -35.53 10.14
N ILE A 368 21.47 -35.19 10.26
CA ILE A 368 20.41 -36.10 10.75
C ILE A 368 20.39 -37.44 10.00
N GLY A 369 20.59 -37.43 8.67
CA GLY A 369 20.61 -38.65 7.85
C GLY A 369 21.78 -39.61 8.15
N GLY A 370 22.83 -39.14 8.82
CA GLY A 370 23.96 -39.94 9.27
C GLY A 370 23.84 -40.45 10.72
N MET A 371 22.73 -40.13 11.41
CA MET A 371 22.45 -40.61 12.76
C MET A 371 21.75 -41.96 12.72
N SER A 372 22.01 -42.84 13.71
CA SER A 372 21.21 -44.05 13.88
C SER A 372 19.77 -43.69 14.26
N GLU A 373 18.84 -44.61 14.04
CA GLU A 373 17.42 -44.41 14.36
C GLU A 373 17.19 -43.98 15.82
N GLY A 374 17.76 -44.71 16.79
CA GLY A 374 17.67 -44.32 18.21
C GLY A 374 18.34 -42.97 18.54
N THR A 375 19.41 -42.58 17.83
CA THR A 375 20.05 -41.26 18.01
C THR A 375 19.15 -40.15 17.46
N ARG A 376 18.44 -40.40 16.35
CA ARG A 376 17.48 -39.46 15.78
C ARG A 376 16.28 -39.27 16.72
N ASP A 377 15.81 -40.35 17.35
CA ASP A 377 14.73 -40.26 18.34
C ASP A 377 15.15 -39.46 19.58
N GLN A 378 16.40 -39.63 20.02
CA GLN A 378 17.00 -38.81 21.08
C GLN A 378 17.11 -37.33 20.71
N LEU A 379 17.49 -37.02 19.48
CA LEU A 379 17.52 -35.65 18.98
C LEU A 379 16.12 -35.03 18.99
N TYR A 380 15.13 -35.79 18.54
CA TYR A 380 13.76 -35.33 18.49
C TYR A 380 13.18 -35.09 19.89
N LEU A 381 13.45 -36.00 20.84
CA LEU A 381 13.09 -35.84 22.24
C LEU A 381 13.77 -34.60 22.84
N ALA A 382 15.07 -34.41 22.63
CA ALA A 382 15.80 -33.27 23.15
C ALA A 382 15.24 -31.92 22.66
N LEU A 383 14.91 -31.82 21.37
CA LEU A 383 14.28 -30.63 20.79
C LEU A 383 12.89 -30.37 21.39
N ARG A 384 12.08 -31.42 21.54
CA ARG A 384 10.74 -31.31 22.15
C ARG A 384 10.80 -30.87 23.60
N LEU A 385 11.69 -31.47 24.39
CA LEU A 385 11.88 -31.10 25.80
C LEU A 385 12.37 -29.66 25.94
N ALA A 386 13.36 -29.23 25.14
CA ALA A 386 13.84 -27.85 25.16
C ALA A 386 12.74 -26.84 24.76
N ALA A 387 11.95 -27.15 23.73
CA ALA A 387 10.82 -26.32 23.33
C ALA A 387 9.73 -26.24 24.42
N LEU A 388 9.46 -27.37 25.08
CA LEU A 388 8.49 -27.45 26.17
C LEU A 388 8.94 -26.65 27.40
N GLU A 389 10.21 -26.79 27.83
CA GLU A 389 10.78 -26.01 28.93
C GLU A 389 10.70 -24.50 28.65
N MET A 390 11.03 -24.07 27.42
CA MET A 390 10.87 -22.67 27.01
C MET A 390 9.42 -22.21 27.02
N HIS A 391 8.47 -23.06 26.60
CA HIS A 391 7.06 -22.72 26.61
C HIS A 391 6.51 -22.59 28.03
N ILE A 392 6.84 -23.54 28.91
CA ILE A 392 6.45 -23.51 30.34
C ILE A 392 6.99 -22.25 31.03
N SER A 393 8.20 -21.78 30.66
CA SER A 393 8.75 -20.54 31.21
C SER A 393 7.98 -19.27 30.80
N GLN A 394 7.16 -19.32 29.75
CA GLN A 394 6.46 -18.17 29.16
C GLN A 394 4.93 -18.26 29.28
N ALA A 395 4.38 -19.39 29.70
CA ALA A 395 2.95 -19.68 29.72
C ALA A 395 2.56 -20.54 30.93
N CYS A 396 1.27 -20.87 31.07
CA CYS A 396 0.79 -21.76 32.12
C CYS A 396 1.36 -23.18 31.94
N ALA A 397 1.85 -23.79 33.03
CA ALA A 397 2.40 -25.14 33.00
C ALA A 397 1.29 -26.18 32.84
N LEU A 398 1.20 -26.78 31.65
CA LEU A 398 0.30 -27.90 31.36
C LEU A 398 0.99 -29.25 31.58
N PRO A 399 0.27 -30.30 32.03
CA PRO A 399 0.84 -31.63 32.19
C PRO A 399 1.44 -32.16 30.88
N PHE A 400 2.64 -32.73 30.96
CA PHE A 400 3.32 -33.40 29.86
C PHE A 400 2.97 -34.89 29.86
N ILE A 401 2.37 -35.36 28.78
CA ILE A 401 2.04 -36.78 28.59
C ILE A 401 3.06 -37.40 27.63
N ALA A 402 3.78 -38.39 28.13
CA ALA A 402 4.80 -39.14 27.43
C ALA A 402 4.30 -40.57 27.20
N ASP A 403 4.08 -40.95 25.95
CA ASP A 403 3.64 -42.30 25.57
C ASP A 403 4.77 -43.03 24.84
N ASP A 404 5.30 -44.10 25.45
CA ASP A 404 6.34 -44.99 24.92
C ASP A 404 7.59 -44.29 24.33
N LEU A 405 8.05 -43.22 24.98
CA LEU A 405 9.17 -42.41 24.49
C LEU A 405 10.51 -43.15 24.32
N PHE A 406 10.70 -44.30 24.99
CA PHE A 406 11.99 -45.01 25.06
C PHE A 406 11.99 -46.36 24.33
N ILE A 407 11.05 -46.60 23.42
CA ILE A 407 10.92 -47.88 22.70
C ILE A 407 12.21 -48.34 21.99
N ASN A 408 13.01 -47.40 21.48
CA ASN A 408 14.25 -47.68 20.73
C ASN A 408 15.54 -47.50 21.56
N TYR A 409 15.44 -47.40 22.89
CA TYR A 409 16.56 -47.05 23.76
C TYR A 409 17.09 -48.32 24.47
N ASP A 410 18.42 -48.42 24.59
CA ASP A 410 19.04 -49.39 25.52
C ASP A 410 18.86 -48.93 26.98
N ASP A 411 19.07 -49.83 27.95
CA ASP A 411 18.83 -49.54 29.37
C ASP A 411 19.59 -48.31 29.88
N VAL A 412 20.80 -48.06 29.38
CA VAL A 412 21.65 -46.93 29.81
C VAL A 412 21.11 -45.62 29.24
N ARG A 413 20.71 -45.61 27.96
CA ARG A 413 20.07 -44.46 27.31
C ARG A 413 18.67 -44.19 27.86
N ALA A 414 17.91 -45.23 28.16
CA ALA A 414 16.59 -45.13 28.77
C ALA A 414 16.69 -44.46 30.15
N ARG A 415 17.68 -44.84 30.96
CA ARG A 415 18.01 -44.13 32.21
C ARG A 415 18.32 -42.65 31.97
N ALA A 416 19.18 -42.32 31.02
CA ALA A 416 19.49 -40.91 30.70
C ALA A 416 18.23 -40.13 30.24
N GLY A 417 17.33 -40.79 29.52
CA GLY A 417 16.01 -40.27 29.17
C GLY A 417 15.13 -40.00 30.38
N ILE A 418 15.04 -40.97 31.30
CA ILE A 418 14.28 -40.84 32.56
C ILE A 418 14.85 -39.70 33.42
N GLU A 419 16.17 -39.52 33.47
CA GLU A 419 16.81 -38.39 34.16
C GLU A 419 16.45 -37.03 33.53
N ALA A 420 16.37 -36.95 32.19
CA ALA A 420 15.91 -35.74 31.51
C ALA A 420 14.43 -35.44 31.80
N ILE A 421 13.59 -36.48 31.88
CA ILE A 421 12.19 -36.36 32.29
C ILE A 421 12.07 -35.95 33.76
N ALA A 422 12.95 -36.44 34.63
CA ALA A 422 13.00 -36.05 36.03
C ALA A 422 13.30 -34.57 36.20
N ASP A 423 14.19 -34.01 35.37
CA ASP A 423 14.44 -32.57 35.37
C ASP A 423 13.22 -31.77 34.91
N LEU A 424 12.53 -32.22 33.85
CA LEU A 424 11.28 -31.59 33.39
C LEU A 424 10.20 -31.63 34.48
N SER A 425 10.10 -32.73 35.24
CA SER A 425 9.08 -32.93 36.28
C SER A 425 9.14 -31.90 37.42
N LYS A 426 10.28 -31.20 37.57
CA LYS A 426 10.45 -30.09 38.51
C LYS A 426 9.65 -28.84 38.11
N THR A 427 9.27 -28.75 36.84
CA THR A 427 8.63 -27.55 36.24
C THR A 427 7.20 -27.80 35.77
N THR A 428 6.86 -29.04 35.42
CA THR A 428 5.48 -29.44 35.07
C THR A 428 5.20 -30.87 35.52
N GLN A 429 3.93 -31.21 35.69
CA GLN A 429 3.51 -32.59 35.93
C GLN A 429 3.86 -33.45 34.72
N VAL A 430 4.52 -34.59 34.93
CA VAL A 430 4.78 -35.57 33.88
C VAL A 430 3.96 -36.83 34.12
N ILE A 431 3.25 -37.26 33.09
CA ILE A 431 2.51 -38.53 33.02
C ILE A 431 3.23 -39.40 31.99
N PHE A 432 3.88 -40.46 32.45
CA PHE A 432 4.64 -41.37 31.58
C PHE A 432 3.90 -42.70 31.44
N LEU A 433 3.52 -43.03 30.22
CA LEU A 433 2.86 -44.26 29.82
C LEU A 433 3.88 -45.11 29.07
N SER A 434 4.02 -46.37 29.50
CA SER A 434 4.85 -47.31 28.76
C SER A 434 4.42 -48.76 28.93
N HIS A 435 4.60 -49.56 27.88
CA HIS A 435 4.37 -50.99 27.91
C HIS A 435 5.61 -51.82 28.29
N HIS A 436 6.73 -51.18 28.63
CA HIS A 436 8.03 -51.83 28.87
C HIS A 436 8.33 -51.99 30.37
N PRO A 437 8.22 -53.22 30.96
CA PRO A 437 8.41 -53.41 32.40
C PRO A 437 9.84 -53.14 32.87
N HIS A 438 10.82 -53.25 31.97
CA HIS A 438 12.25 -53.05 32.26
C HIS A 438 12.61 -51.60 32.58
N LEU A 439 11.72 -50.63 32.31
CA LEU A 439 11.93 -49.22 32.66
C LEU A 439 11.63 -48.92 34.15
N VAL A 440 10.84 -49.77 34.82
CA VAL A 440 10.40 -49.54 36.21
C VAL A 440 11.57 -49.44 37.20
N PRO A 441 12.62 -50.29 37.15
CA PRO A 441 13.79 -50.14 38.00
C PRO A 441 14.49 -48.79 37.81
N ALA A 442 14.68 -48.34 36.56
CA ALA A 442 15.32 -47.07 36.26
C ALA A 442 14.48 -45.87 36.73
N VAL A 443 13.15 -45.92 36.57
CA VAL A 443 12.24 -44.91 37.12
C VAL A 443 12.35 -44.83 38.64
N ARG A 444 12.35 -45.98 39.33
CA ARG A 444 12.48 -46.03 40.79
C ARG A 444 13.85 -45.58 41.27
N GLU A 445 14.92 -45.86 40.53
CA GLU A 445 16.27 -45.40 40.88
C GLU A 445 16.40 -43.88 40.75
N VAL A 446 15.85 -43.30 39.68
CA VAL A 446 15.96 -41.86 39.40
C VAL A 446 15.02 -41.02 40.27
N PHE A 447 13.76 -41.45 40.44
CA PHE A 447 12.74 -40.68 41.16
C PHE A 447 12.56 -41.10 42.63
N GLY A 448 13.01 -42.29 43.03
CA GLY A 448 12.78 -42.82 44.37
C GLY A 448 11.28 -42.86 44.73
N ASP A 449 10.95 -42.38 45.92
CA ASP A 449 9.57 -42.30 46.44
C ASP A 449 8.74 -41.18 45.79
N ALA A 450 9.33 -40.33 44.93
CA ALA A 450 8.62 -39.24 44.26
C ALA A 450 7.80 -39.69 43.03
N ALA A 451 8.01 -40.91 42.53
CA ALA A 451 7.26 -41.45 41.39
C ALA A 451 6.10 -42.36 41.86
N ASN A 452 4.90 -42.06 41.39
CA ASN A 452 3.76 -42.97 41.53
C ASN A 452 3.72 -43.95 40.36
N VAL A 453 4.14 -45.20 40.57
CA VAL A 453 4.15 -46.24 39.53
C VAL A 453 2.89 -47.09 39.66
N VAL A 454 1.98 -46.96 38.68
CA VAL A 454 0.76 -47.77 38.59
C VAL A 454 0.96 -48.81 37.49
N MET A 455 0.99 -50.09 37.89
CA MET A 455 0.97 -51.19 36.94
C MET A 455 -0.49 -51.45 36.55
N LEU A 456 -0.86 -51.10 35.32
CA LEU A 456 -2.15 -51.47 34.77
C LEU A 456 -2.07 -52.97 34.43
N GLY A 457 -2.77 -53.80 35.20
CA GLY A 457 -2.82 -55.24 34.97
C GLY A 457 -3.35 -55.53 33.57
N GLY A 458 -2.65 -56.43 32.86
CA GLY A 458 -2.99 -56.84 31.49
C GLY A 458 -4.30 -57.59 31.37
#